data_AF-A0A7C5EBY4-F1
#
_entry.id   AF-A0A7C5EBY4-F1
#
_cell.length_a   1.000
_cell.length_b   1.000
_cell.length_c   1.000
_cell.angle_alpha   90.00
_cell.angle_beta   90.00
_cell.angle_gamma   90.00
#
_symmetry.space_group_name_H-M   'P 1'
#
loop_
_entity.id
_entity.type
_entity.pdbx_description
1 polymer ?
#
loop_
_entity_poly.entity_id
_entity_poly.type
_entity_poly.pdbx_seq_one_letter_code
_entity_poly.pdbx_strand_id
1 'polypeptide(L)'
;MSVRLHLVSDDPVASFHAAVRRRPRWALAPLLPWDDEAFKARQRFAVARETRKNASVQLDRIAGTCDPAHQGRTWLELAREDGFLDQNLLLLDRNPGYYVQPDNKNITLVSENDRDWFIRQGHRRLCIARFYLETQCIHHLDGVVLVNWVIDRELMEAYETLRDVLADRRPGWSLDVQHTPNGQLQERNGHVDLWVPRLRLRHDGGEELLTRIDAVRWINRISGPWWRRLFPAWGHGRPD
;
A
#
# COMPACT_ATOMS: atom_id res chain seq x y z
N MET A 1 35.16 4.20 -1.15
CA MET A 1 34.08 3.30 -0.68
C MET A 1 34.41 2.90 0.74
N SER A 2 33.68 3.41 1.73
CA SER A 2 33.88 3.05 3.14
C SER A 2 32.91 1.91 3.46
N VAL A 3 33.43 0.71 3.70
CA VAL A 3 32.65 -0.41 4.20
C VAL A 3 32.33 -0.10 5.65
N ARG A 4 31.07 0.28 5.95
CA ARG A 4 30.60 0.25 7.34
C ARG A 4 30.56 -1.21 7.75
N LEU A 5 31.54 -1.64 8.54
CA LEU A 5 31.48 -2.87 9.32
C LEU A 5 30.31 -2.71 10.29
N HIS A 6 29.14 -3.22 9.89
CA HIS A 6 28.04 -3.40 10.82
C HIS A 6 28.48 -4.47 11.81
N LEU A 7 28.61 -4.09 13.08
CA LEU A 7 28.91 -4.99 14.18
C LEU A 7 27.71 -5.92 14.33
N VAL A 8 27.72 -7.04 13.61
CA VAL A 8 26.80 -8.15 13.85
C VAL A 8 27.02 -8.57 15.30
N SER A 9 25.94 -8.62 16.09
CA SER A 9 26.01 -9.06 17.48
C SER A 9 26.65 -10.45 17.58
N ASP A 10 27.49 -10.65 18.60
CA ASP A 10 28.10 -11.95 18.91
C ASP A 10 27.04 -13.03 19.25
N ASP A 11 25.84 -12.61 19.66
CA ASP A 11 24.66 -13.47 19.81
C ASP A 11 23.41 -12.76 19.25
N PRO A 12 23.06 -12.99 17.98
CA PRO A 12 21.96 -12.28 17.32
C PRO A 12 20.59 -12.67 17.89
N VAL A 13 20.43 -13.90 18.37
CA VAL A 13 19.18 -14.37 18.98
C VAL A 13 18.98 -13.75 20.36
N ALA A 14 20.03 -13.67 21.19
CA ALA A 14 19.96 -12.96 22.45
C ALA A 14 19.68 -11.47 22.25
N SER A 15 20.25 -10.84 21.22
CA SER A 15 19.92 -9.46 20.84
C SER A 15 18.46 -9.28 20.48
N PHE A 16 17.90 -10.16 19.64
CA PHE A 16 16.47 -10.17 19.33
C PHE A 16 15.63 -10.26 20.62
N HIS A 17 15.89 -11.24 21.48
CA HIS A 17 15.13 -11.38 22.73
C HIS A 17 15.32 -10.20 23.67
N ALA A 18 16.50 -9.58 23.71
CA ALA A 18 16.73 -8.36 24.48
C ALA A 18 15.87 -7.19 23.97
N ALA A 19 15.75 -7.02 22.65
CA ALA A 19 14.86 -6.01 22.05
C ALA A 19 13.39 -6.27 22.40
N VAL A 20 12.94 -7.53 22.29
CA VAL A 20 11.58 -7.94 22.69
C VAL A 20 11.32 -7.66 24.17
N ARG A 21 12.30 -7.88 25.06
CA ARG A 21 12.20 -7.56 26.49
C ARG A 21 12.13 -6.06 26.78
N ARG A 22 12.82 -5.23 26.00
CA ARG A 22 12.78 -3.76 26.13
C ARG A 22 11.41 -3.16 25.80
N ARG A 23 10.59 -3.85 25.01
CA ARG A 23 9.23 -3.42 24.62
C ARG A 23 9.22 -1.99 24.07
N PRO A 24 9.92 -1.73 22.96
CA PRO A 24 9.93 -0.40 22.38
C PRO A 24 8.50 0.05 22.04
N ARG A 25 8.24 1.37 22.06
CA ARG A 25 6.88 1.91 21.90
C ARG A 25 6.18 1.42 20.62
N TRP A 26 6.92 1.33 19.51
CA TRP A 26 6.40 0.84 18.24
C TRP A 26 5.95 -0.63 18.32
N ALA A 27 6.53 -1.44 19.21
CA ALA A 27 6.18 -2.84 19.32
C ALA A 27 4.81 -3.07 19.95
N LEU A 28 4.29 -2.07 20.65
CA LEU A 28 2.96 -2.06 21.25
C LEU A 28 1.88 -1.53 20.29
N ALA A 29 2.27 -0.99 19.12
CA ALA A 29 1.31 -0.56 18.11
C ALA A 29 0.67 -1.79 17.46
N PRO A 30 -0.67 -1.83 17.34
CA PRO A 30 -1.36 -2.91 16.64
C PRO A 30 -1.09 -2.83 15.14
N LEU A 31 -1.00 -4.01 14.50
CA LEU A 31 -0.97 -4.10 13.04
C LEU A 31 -2.32 -3.69 12.48
N LEU A 32 -2.31 -2.63 11.67
CA LEU A 32 -3.52 -2.15 11.01
C LEU A 32 -4.07 -3.20 10.03
N PRO A 33 -5.39 -3.35 9.93
CA PRO A 33 -6.00 -4.19 8.93
C PRO A 33 -5.85 -3.57 7.54
N TRP A 34 -5.56 -4.40 6.54
CA TRP A 34 -5.79 -4.07 5.15
C TRP A 34 -7.23 -4.38 4.80
N ASP A 35 -8.00 -3.36 4.44
CA ASP A 35 -9.39 -3.52 4.01
C ASP A 35 -9.42 -3.95 2.54
N ASP A 36 -9.48 -5.27 2.30
CA ASP A 36 -9.52 -5.83 0.94
C ASP A 36 -10.76 -5.38 0.14
N GLU A 37 -11.92 -5.17 0.78
CA GLU A 37 -13.14 -4.76 0.08
C GLU A 37 -13.07 -3.29 -0.33
N ALA A 38 -12.67 -2.42 0.60
CA ALA A 38 -12.46 -1.02 0.27
C ALA A 38 -11.30 -0.86 -0.74
N PHE A 39 -10.25 -1.68 -0.64
CA PHE A 39 -9.18 -1.72 -1.64
C PHE A 39 -9.71 -2.13 -3.02
N LYS A 40 -10.47 -3.23 -3.15
CA LYS A 40 -11.06 -3.66 -4.43
C LYS A 40 -11.90 -2.57 -5.07
N ALA A 41 -12.68 -1.82 -4.27
CA ALA A 41 -13.47 -0.69 -4.77
C ALA A 41 -12.57 0.40 -5.37
N ARG A 42 -11.48 0.76 -4.69
CA ARG A 42 -10.50 1.75 -5.15
C ARG A 42 -9.63 1.26 -6.30
N GLN A 43 -9.31 -0.03 -6.33
CA GLN A 43 -8.45 -0.68 -7.33
C GLN A 43 -8.99 -0.50 -8.76
N ARG A 44 -10.31 -0.33 -8.93
CA ARG A 44 -10.93 -0.05 -10.23
C ARG A 44 -10.48 1.27 -10.86
N PHE A 45 -9.96 2.19 -10.03
CA PHE A 45 -9.40 3.49 -10.42
C PHE A 45 -7.86 3.44 -10.51
N ALA A 46 -7.24 2.27 -10.47
CA ALA A 46 -5.80 2.16 -10.61
C ALA A 46 -5.35 2.63 -12.01
N VAL A 47 -4.26 3.37 -12.04
CA VAL A 47 -3.54 3.74 -13.27
C VAL A 47 -2.28 2.91 -13.44
N ALA A 48 -1.72 2.41 -12.34
CA ALA A 48 -0.54 1.56 -12.36
C ALA A 48 -0.49 0.57 -11.19
N ARG A 49 0.21 -0.53 -11.40
CA ARG A 49 0.65 -1.48 -10.37
C ARG A 49 2.14 -1.68 -10.56
N GLU A 50 2.90 -1.16 -9.62
CA GLU A 50 4.36 -1.16 -9.64
C GLU A 50 4.85 -2.32 -8.78
N THR A 51 5.57 -3.25 -9.38
CA THR A 51 6.25 -4.33 -8.64
C THR A 51 7.74 -4.06 -8.62
N ARG A 52 8.31 -3.79 -7.46
CA ARG A 52 9.76 -3.63 -7.24
C ARG A 52 10.31 -4.82 -6.46
N LYS A 53 11.24 -5.56 -7.04
CA LYS A 53 11.95 -6.70 -6.44
C LYS A 53 13.26 -6.23 -5.82
N ASN A 54 13.71 -6.93 -4.77
CA ASN A 54 14.94 -6.60 -4.02
C ASN A 54 15.01 -5.12 -3.63
N ALA A 55 13.87 -4.55 -3.25
CA ALA A 55 13.76 -3.16 -2.85
C ALA A 55 14.07 -2.99 -1.36
N SER A 56 14.22 -1.74 -0.95
CA SER A 56 14.38 -1.32 0.44
C SER A 56 13.10 -0.70 0.96
N VAL A 57 12.73 -1.00 2.19
CA VAL A 57 11.58 -0.38 2.88
C VAL A 57 12.01 0.15 4.24
N GLN A 58 11.51 1.33 4.61
CA GLN A 58 11.70 1.84 5.96
C GLN A 58 10.78 1.08 6.93
N LEU A 59 11.32 0.57 8.04
CA LEU A 59 10.61 -0.31 8.97
C LEU A 59 9.45 0.42 9.69
N ASP A 60 9.55 1.73 9.87
CA ASP A 60 8.52 2.58 10.46
C ASP A 60 7.30 2.79 9.54
N ARG A 61 7.50 2.69 8.22
CA ARG A 61 6.43 2.78 7.22
C ARG A 61 5.61 1.49 7.07
N ILE A 62 5.96 0.43 7.80
CA ILE A 62 5.21 -0.82 7.82
C ILE A 62 4.14 -0.71 8.91
N ALA A 63 2.91 -0.45 8.48
CA ALA A 63 1.80 -0.08 9.34
C ALA A 63 0.91 -1.27 9.73
N GLY A 64 0.80 -2.30 8.88
CA GLY A 64 -0.23 -3.31 9.06
C GLY A 64 -0.04 -4.59 8.28
N THR A 65 -1.11 -5.37 8.15
CA THR A 65 -1.08 -6.67 7.48
C THR A 65 -2.37 -6.99 6.72
N CYS A 66 -2.21 -7.72 5.61
CA CYS A 66 -3.32 -8.33 4.87
C CYS A 66 -3.80 -9.66 5.43
N ASP A 67 -3.13 -10.22 6.45
CA ASP A 67 -3.51 -11.51 7.02
C ASP A 67 -4.46 -11.31 8.21
N PRO A 68 -5.75 -11.70 8.12
CA PRO A 68 -6.72 -11.52 9.19
C PRO A 68 -6.28 -12.12 10.53
N ALA A 69 -5.47 -13.19 10.53
CA ALA A 69 -4.99 -13.83 11.75
C ALA A 69 -4.02 -12.94 12.56
N HIS A 70 -3.42 -11.94 11.92
CA HIS A 70 -2.44 -11.04 12.52
C HIS A 70 -2.98 -9.60 12.70
N GLN A 71 -4.17 -9.29 12.19
CA GLN A 71 -4.76 -7.95 12.31
C GLN A 71 -5.11 -7.63 13.76
N GLY A 72 -4.87 -6.38 14.18
CA GLY A 72 -5.09 -5.93 15.55
C GLY A 72 -4.05 -6.43 16.56
N ARG A 73 -3.27 -7.46 16.23
CA ARG A 73 -2.16 -7.93 17.06
C ARG A 73 -0.98 -6.96 16.97
N THR A 74 -0.30 -6.78 18.08
CA THR A 74 0.91 -5.97 18.17
C THR A 74 2.13 -6.76 17.71
N TRP A 75 3.19 -6.05 17.30
CA TRP A 75 4.47 -6.70 16.99
C TRP A 75 5.04 -7.49 18.18
N LEU A 76 4.80 -6.99 19.41
CA LEU A 76 5.23 -7.67 20.63
C LEU A 76 4.49 -8.99 20.87
N GLU A 77 3.19 -9.03 20.56
CA GLU A 77 2.40 -10.28 20.65
C GLU A 77 2.84 -11.29 19.62
N LEU A 78 3.14 -10.87 18.38
CA LEU A 78 3.71 -11.77 17.38
C LEU A 78 5.08 -12.31 17.80
N ALA A 79 5.93 -11.46 18.39
CA ALA A 79 7.27 -11.85 18.81
C ALA A 79 7.29 -12.80 20.02
N ARG A 80 6.17 -12.92 20.76
CA ARG A 80 6.01 -13.76 21.95
C ARG A 80 5.16 -14.99 21.72
N GLU A 81 4.56 -15.13 20.54
CA GLU A 81 3.77 -16.30 20.22
C GLU A 81 4.67 -17.53 20.13
N ASP A 82 4.39 -18.52 20.97
CA ASP A 82 5.16 -19.76 21.03
C ASP A 82 5.16 -20.46 19.67
N GLY A 83 6.34 -20.89 19.21
CA GLY A 83 6.49 -21.59 17.93
C GLY A 83 6.38 -20.71 16.69
N PHE A 84 5.93 -19.46 16.79
CA PHE A 84 5.71 -18.59 15.64
C PHE A 84 7.02 -18.27 14.91
N LEU A 85 8.10 -18.06 15.66
CA LEU A 85 9.38 -17.59 15.13
C LEU A 85 10.48 -18.67 15.05
N ASP A 86 10.29 -19.84 15.65
CA ASP A 86 11.35 -20.85 15.89
C ASP A 86 12.25 -21.11 14.69
N GLN A 87 11.66 -21.42 13.53
CA GLN A 87 12.42 -21.70 12.30
C GLN A 87 13.23 -20.49 11.81
N ASN A 88 12.71 -19.28 12.00
CA ASN A 88 13.38 -18.06 11.56
C ASN A 88 14.36 -17.52 12.60
N LEU A 89 14.20 -17.86 13.88
CA LEU A 89 15.22 -17.64 14.91
C LEU A 89 16.42 -18.57 14.71
N LEU A 90 16.19 -19.83 14.32
CA LEU A 90 17.28 -20.72 13.91
C LEU A 90 18.02 -20.18 12.67
N LEU A 91 17.31 -19.55 11.73
CA LEU A 91 17.94 -18.87 10.61
C LEU A 91 18.76 -17.65 11.07
N LEU A 92 18.23 -16.85 11.99
CA LEU A 92 18.95 -15.69 12.57
C LEU A 92 20.25 -16.13 13.25
N ASP A 93 20.21 -17.23 14.00
CA ASP A 93 21.36 -17.82 14.68
C ASP A 93 22.45 -18.25 13.69
N ARG A 94 22.07 -19.03 12.67
CA ARG A 94 23.01 -19.59 11.69
C ARG A 94 23.48 -18.60 10.64
N ASN A 95 22.65 -17.64 10.29
CA ASN A 95 22.91 -16.65 9.25
C ASN A 95 22.29 -15.29 9.60
N PRO A 96 22.87 -14.55 10.55
CA PRO A 96 22.41 -13.20 10.87
C PRO A 96 22.54 -12.23 9.68
N GLY A 97 23.46 -12.53 8.75
CA GLY A 97 23.65 -11.84 7.48
C GLY A 97 22.35 -11.75 6.65
N TYR A 98 21.48 -12.75 6.75
CA TYR A 98 20.20 -12.80 6.07
C TYR A 98 19.37 -11.52 6.21
N TYR A 99 19.36 -10.89 7.40
CA TYR A 99 18.55 -9.70 7.69
C TYR A 99 19.20 -8.38 7.29
N VAL A 100 20.53 -8.35 7.14
CA VAL A 100 21.31 -7.12 6.88
C VAL A 100 21.79 -7.02 5.43
N GLN A 101 21.93 -8.14 4.72
CA GLN A 101 22.36 -8.17 3.33
C GLN A 101 21.19 -7.84 2.38
N PRO A 102 21.43 -7.34 1.16
CA PRO A 102 20.37 -6.92 0.24
C PRO A 102 19.65 -8.08 -0.48
N ASP A 103 20.01 -9.33 -0.17
CA ASP A 103 19.42 -10.51 -0.79
C ASP A 103 17.93 -10.66 -0.49
N ASN A 104 17.22 -11.32 -1.42
CA ASN A 104 15.77 -11.54 -1.35
C ASN A 104 15.37 -12.30 -0.07
N LYS A 105 14.50 -11.69 0.74
CA LYS A 105 13.98 -12.26 1.99
C LYS A 105 12.63 -12.96 1.85
N ASN A 106 12.10 -13.07 0.63
CA ASN A 106 10.76 -13.62 0.36
C ASN A 106 9.71 -12.94 1.28
N ILE A 107 9.81 -11.62 1.40
CA ILE A 107 8.86 -10.74 2.08
C ILE A 107 8.19 -9.91 1.00
N THR A 108 6.86 -9.83 1.04
CA THR A 108 6.08 -9.02 0.10
C THR A 108 5.24 -8.03 0.88
N LEU A 109 5.37 -6.76 0.52
CA LEU A 109 4.60 -5.67 1.06
C LEU A 109 3.73 -5.06 -0.03
N VAL A 110 2.53 -4.62 0.35
CA VAL A 110 1.59 -3.93 -0.54
C VAL A 110 1.28 -2.54 0.00
N SER A 111 1.07 -1.58 -0.90
CA SER A 111 0.72 -0.19 -0.58
C SER A 111 -0.27 0.37 -1.61
N GLU A 112 -1.02 1.38 -1.21
CA GLU A 112 -1.76 2.28 -2.10
C GLU A 112 -1.08 3.66 -2.13
N ASN A 113 -0.66 4.11 -3.31
CA ASN A 113 -0.01 5.40 -3.55
C ASN A 113 1.22 5.63 -2.66
N ASP A 114 2.02 4.59 -2.43
CA ASP A 114 3.26 4.65 -1.65
C ASP A 114 3.11 5.42 -0.31
N ARG A 115 2.02 5.18 0.45
CA ARG A 115 1.77 5.82 1.75
C ARG A 115 2.26 4.97 2.92
N ASP A 116 1.61 3.82 3.14
CA ASP A 116 1.92 2.87 4.19
C ASP A 116 2.00 1.46 3.61
N TRP A 117 2.91 0.65 4.17
CA TRP A 117 3.15 -0.71 3.73
C TRP A 117 2.45 -1.73 4.61
N PHE A 118 1.78 -2.68 3.97
CA PHE A 118 1.07 -3.77 4.62
C PHE A 118 1.72 -5.10 4.26
N ILE A 119 1.88 -5.96 5.26
CA ILE A 119 2.49 -7.28 5.10
C ILE A 119 1.52 -8.19 4.38
N ARG A 120 1.88 -8.58 3.15
CA ARG A 120 1.18 -9.61 2.37
C ARG A 120 1.77 -10.99 2.63
N GLN A 121 3.10 -11.07 2.75
CA GLN A 121 3.84 -12.30 3.02
C GLN A 121 5.11 -12.02 3.82
N GLY A 122 5.50 -12.96 4.68
CA GLY A 122 6.80 -12.93 5.36
C GLY A 122 6.76 -12.36 6.79
N HIS A 123 5.62 -12.41 7.46
CA HIS A 123 5.38 -11.87 8.81
C HIS A 123 6.45 -12.26 9.82
N ARG A 124 6.81 -13.55 9.88
CA ARG A 124 7.82 -14.08 10.83
C ARG A 124 9.19 -13.42 10.64
N ARG A 125 9.67 -13.39 9.39
CA ARG A 125 10.97 -12.78 9.03
C ARG A 125 10.95 -11.29 9.30
N LEU A 126 9.85 -10.61 8.95
CA LEU A 126 9.73 -9.19 9.16
C LEU A 126 9.64 -8.82 10.64
N CYS A 127 8.95 -9.63 11.44
CA CYS A 127 8.90 -9.48 12.90
C CYS A 127 10.32 -9.55 13.48
N ILE A 128 11.09 -10.59 13.12
CA ILE A 128 12.49 -10.70 13.53
C ILE A 128 13.31 -9.51 13.04
N ALA A 129 13.20 -9.15 11.76
CA ALA A 129 13.91 -8.01 11.18
C ALA A 129 13.65 -6.73 11.97
N ARG A 130 12.40 -6.43 12.33
CA ARG A 130 12.02 -5.20 13.02
C ARG A 130 12.67 -5.08 14.40
N PHE A 131 12.69 -6.17 15.19
CA PHE A 131 13.35 -6.18 16.51
C PHE A 131 14.88 -6.28 16.43
N TYR A 132 15.39 -7.17 15.58
CA TYR A 132 16.82 -7.42 15.46
C TYR A 132 17.54 -6.20 14.90
N LEU A 133 17.05 -5.62 13.80
CA LEU A 133 17.71 -4.47 13.15
C LEU A 133 17.69 -3.22 14.03
N GLU A 134 16.71 -3.07 14.93
CA GLU A 134 16.73 -2.00 15.93
C GLU A 134 17.96 -2.10 16.84
N THR A 135 18.37 -3.31 17.24
CA THR A 135 19.61 -3.49 18.03
C THR A 135 20.88 -3.15 17.25
N GLN A 136 20.77 -3.16 15.92
CA GLN A 136 21.85 -2.84 14.99
C GLN A 136 21.83 -1.37 14.54
N CYS A 137 20.87 -0.57 15.05
CA CYS A 137 20.60 0.81 14.62
C CYS A 137 20.33 0.92 13.10
N ILE A 138 19.67 -0.08 12.52
CA ILE A 138 19.27 -0.12 11.12
C ILE A 138 17.74 0.10 11.04
N HIS A 139 17.31 1.10 10.27
CA HIS A 139 15.91 1.54 10.19
C HIS A 139 15.18 1.10 8.91
N HIS A 140 15.86 0.40 8.02
CA HIS A 140 15.30 -0.11 6.78
C HIS A 140 15.57 -1.61 6.64
N LEU A 141 14.80 -2.26 5.76
CA LEU A 141 15.00 -3.64 5.36
C LEU A 141 15.14 -3.72 3.85
N ASP A 142 16.28 -4.24 3.39
CA ASP A 142 16.54 -4.51 1.98
C ASP A 142 16.01 -5.89 1.57
N GLY A 143 15.96 -6.15 0.26
CA GLY A 143 15.65 -7.48 -0.26
C GLY A 143 14.16 -7.85 -0.13
N VAL A 144 13.26 -6.86 -0.08
CA VAL A 144 11.82 -7.10 -0.06
C VAL A 144 11.22 -6.93 -1.46
N VAL A 145 10.02 -7.49 -1.66
CA VAL A 145 9.18 -7.19 -2.83
C VAL A 145 8.14 -6.16 -2.42
N LEU A 146 8.12 -5.03 -3.13
CA LEU A 146 7.13 -3.96 -2.94
C LEU A 146 6.14 -3.99 -4.10
N VAL A 147 4.85 -4.03 -3.78
CA VAL A 147 3.75 -3.91 -4.74
C VAL A 147 2.97 -2.65 -4.42
N ASN A 148 3.09 -1.62 -5.24
CA ASN A 148 2.39 -0.36 -5.06
C ASN A 148 1.25 -0.23 -6.10
N TRP A 149 0.04 0.07 -5.63
CA TRP A 149 -1.08 0.42 -6.48
C TRP A 149 -1.22 1.94 -6.55
N VAL A 150 -1.06 2.50 -7.74
CA VAL A 150 -1.25 3.94 -7.99
C VAL A 150 -2.71 4.14 -8.38
N ILE A 151 -3.47 4.80 -7.52
CA ILE A 151 -4.91 5.04 -7.66
C ILE A 151 -5.14 6.48 -8.10
N ASP A 152 -5.89 6.68 -9.17
CA ASP A 152 -6.36 8.01 -9.58
C ASP A 152 -7.46 8.49 -8.62
N ARG A 153 -7.02 9.12 -7.53
CA ARG A 153 -7.91 9.66 -6.49
C ARG A 153 -8.84 10.74 -7.03
N GLU A 154 -8.38 11.52 -8.00
CA GLU A 154 -9.18 12.62 -8.55
C GLU A 154 -10.30 12.10 -9.45
N LEU A 155 -10.06 11.03 -10.21
CA LEU A 155 -11.11 10.32 -10.95
C LEU A 155 -12.09 9.63 -10.01
N MET A 156 -11.60 9.03 -8.92
CA MET A 156 -12.43 8.41 -7.90
C MET A 156 -13.38 9.43 -7.23
N GLU A 157 -12.86 10.58 -6.82
CA GLU A 157 -13.66 11.68 -6.25
C GLU A 157 -14.70 12.21 -7.26
N ALA A 158 -14.31 12.35 -8.54
CA ALA A 158 -15.23 12.73 -9.60
C ALA A 158 -16.33 11.68 -9.83
N TYR A 159 -16.00 10.39 -9.72
CA TYR A 159 -16.98 9.30 -9.81
C TYR A 159 -17.98 9.35 -8.66
N GLU A 160 -17.51 9.44 -7.42
CA GLU A 160 -18.40 9.51 -6.25
C GLU A 160 -19.35 10.70 -6.35
N THR A 161 -18.81 11.88 -6.68
CA THR A 161 -19.59 13.10 -6.84
C THR A 161 -20.61 12.97 -7.98
N LEU A 162 -20.20 12.50 -9.16
CA LEU A 162 -21.10 12.37 -10.30
C LEU A 162 -22.18 11.31 -10.05
N ARG A 163 -21.83 10.18 -9.40
CA ARG A 163 -22.77 9.15 -9.02
C ARG A 163 -23.88 9.71 -8.13
N ASP A 164 -23.51 10.49 -7.11
CA ASP A 164 -24.47 11.07 -6.16
C ASP A 164 -25.39 12.10 -6.85
N VAL A 165 -24.83 12.93 -7.73
CA VAL A 165 -25.60 13.88 -8.55
C VAL A 165 -26.58 13.17 -9.49
N LEU A 166 -26.16 12.07 -10.12
CA LEU A 166 -27.01 11.27 -11.01
C LEU A 166 -28.15 10.59 -10.25
N ALA A 167 -27.86 10.05 -9.05
CA ALA A 167 -28.87 9.44 -8.21
C ALA A 167 -29.99 10.42 -7.82
N ASP A 168 -29.64 11.68 -7.55
CA ASP A 168 -30.59 12.74 -7.20
C ASP A 168 -31.36 13.29 -8.42
N ARG A 169 -30.67 13.52 -9.54
CA ARG A 169 -31.20 14.33 -10.65
C ARG A 169 -31.61 13.54 -11.89
N ARG A 170 -31.10 12.33 -12.06
CA ARG A 170 -31.27 11.50 -13.27
C ARG A 170 -31.53 10.03 -12.89
N PRO A 171 -32.62 9.74 -12.16
CA PRO A 171 -32.97 8.36 -11.82
C PRO A 171 -33.14 7.54 -13.10
N GLY A 172 -32.42 6.42 -13.20
CA GLY A 172 -32.37 5.56 -14.40
C GLY A 172 -31.04 5.63 -15.16
N TRP A 173 -30.22 6.65 -14.91
CA TRP A 173 -28.86 6.69 -15.46
C TRP A 173 -27.92 5.89 -14.57
N SER A 174 -26.90 5.26 -15.16
CA SER A 174 -25.93 4.44 -14.42
C SER A 174 -24.50 4.89 -14.69
N LEU A 175 -23.66 4.84 -13.67
CA LEU A 175 -22.25 5.19 -13.75
C LEU A 175 -21.42 4.03 -13.21
N ASP A 176 -20.48 3.56 -14.01
CA ASP A 176 -19.55 2.50 -13.61
C ASP A 176 -18.10 2.85 -14.00
N VAL A 177 -17.13 2.09 -13.52
CA VAL A 177 -15.72 2.29 -13.86
C VAL A 177 -15.27 1.24 -14.87
N GLN A 178 -14.82 1.71 -16.03
CA GLN A 178 -14.13 0.89 -17.01
C GLN A 178 -12.62 0.98 -16.77
N HIS A 179 -12.02 -0.15 -16.37
CA HIS A 179 -10.59 -0.29 -16.13
C HIS A 179 -9.95 -1.02 -17.32
N THR A 180 -9.27 -0.29 -18.21
CA THR A 180 -8.75 -0.84 -19.47
C THR A 180 -7.22 -0.99 -19.39
N PRO A 181 -6.64 -2.18 -19.63
CA PRO A 181 -5.20 -2.36 -19.71
C PRO A 181 -4.57 -1.47 -20.78
N ASN A 182 -3.43 -0.85 -20.46
CA ASN A 182 -2.72 0.10 -21.32
C ASN A 182 -1.25 -0.30 -21.58
N GLY A 183 -0.91 -1.55 -21.26
CA GLY A 183 0.41 -2.11 -21.48
C GLY A 183 1.16 -2.39 -20.19
N GLN A 184 2.43 -2.74 -20.35
CA GLN A 184 3.34 -3.09 -19.26
C GLN A 184 4.72 -2.52 -19.58
N LEU A 185 5.36 -1.93 -18.58
CA LEU A 185 6.73 -1.44 -18.67
C LEU A 185 7.66 -2.37 -17.87
N GLN A 186 8.73 -2.83 -18.52
CA GLN A 186 9.75 -3.63 -17.85
C GLN A 186 10.80 -2.71 -17.23
N GLU A 187 11.04 -2.86 -15.93
CA GLU A 187 12.11 -2.17 -15.23
C GLU A 187 13.23 -3.14 -14.85
N ARG A 188 14.41 -2.59 -14.53
CA ARG A 188 15.60 -3.37 -14.15
C ARG A 188 15.32 -4.37 -13.03
N ASN A 189 14.55 -3.95 -12.02
CA ASN A 189 14.24 -4.75 -10.83
C ASN A 189 12.73 -4.97 -10.67
N GLY A 190 11.94 -4.90 -11.73
CA GLY A 190 10.50 -4.80 -11.57
C GLY A 190 9.71 -4.74 -12.86
N HIS A 191 8.42 -4.52 -12.74
CA HIS A 191 7.56 -4.16 -13.85
C HIS A 191 6.44 -3.25 -13.37
N VAL A 192 5.87 -2.50 -14.30
CA VAL A 192 4.71 -1.65 -14.07
C VAL A 192 3.62 -2.09 -15.02
N ASP A 193 2.50 -2.60 -14.47
CA ASP A 193 1.28 -2.81 -15.24
C ASP A 193 0.54 -1.47 -15.31
N LEU A 194 0.11 -1.05 -16.51
CA LEU A 194 -0.55 0.23 -16.72
C LEU A 194 -2.02 0.05 -17.11
N TRP A 195 -2.88 0.95 -16.63
CA TRP A 195 -4.29 1.02 -17.00
C TRP A 195 -4.73 2.44 -17.27
N VAL A 196 -5.80 2.58 -18.07
CA VAL A 196 -6.55 3.82 -18.22
C VAL A 196 -7.95 3.62 -17.65
N PRO A 197 -8.20 4.04 -16.40
CA PRO A 197 -9.54 4.05 -15.84
C PRO A 197 -10.36 5.18 -16.49
N ARG A 198 -11.61 4.87 -16.85
CA ARG A 198 -12.61 5.83 -17.35
C ARG A 198 -13.95 5.57 -16.70
N LEU A 199 -14.79 6.60 -16.59
CA LEU A 199 -16.15 6.41 -16.10
C LEU A 199 -17.06 6.10 -17.28
N ARG A 200 -17.78 4.99 -17.20
CA ARG A 200 -18.78 4.59 -18.18
C ARG A 200 -20.13 5.10 -17.72
N LEU A 201 -20.62 6.14 -18.38
CA LEU A 201 -21.95 6.71 -18.15
C LEU A 201 -22.93 6.09 -19.14
N ARG A 202 -24.03 5.52 -18.64
CA ARG A 202 -25.15 5.04 -19.47
C ARG A 202 -26.40 5.83 -19.18
N HIS A 203 -27.06 6.28 -20.25
CA HIS A 203 -28.28 7.08 -20.22
C HIS A 203 -29.14 6.76 -21.45
N ASP A 204 -30.32 7.38 -21.53
CA ASP A 204 -31.31 7.13 -22.60
C ASP A 204 -30.78 7.40 -24.01
N GLY A 205 -29.72 8.21 -24.13
CA GLY A 205 -29.06 8.57 -25.38
C GLY A 205 -27.90 7.66 -25.77
N GLY A 206 -27.54 6.68 -24.93
CA GLY A 206 -26.44 5.75 -25.19
C GLY A 206 -25.44 5.63 -24.03
N GLU A 207 -24.20 5.29 -24.40
CA GLU A 207 -23.08 5.10 -23.48
C GLU A 207 -21.94 6.05 -23.84
N GLU A 208 -21.39 6.74 -22.83
CA GLU A 208 -20.22 7.63 -22.96
C GLU A 208 -19.10 7.16 -22.03
N LEU A 209 -17.85 7.25 -22.50
CA LEU A 209 -16.66 7.05 -21.68
C LEU A 209 -16.06 8.40 -21.30
N LEU A 210 -16.08 8.70 -20.01
CA LEU A 210 -15.69 9.97 -19.45
C LEU A 210 -14.28 9.86 -18.88
N THR A 211 -13.43 10.82 -19.25
CA THR A 211 -12.24 11.15 -18.46
C THR A 211 -12.65 11.87 -17.17
N ARG A 212 -11.69 12.13 -16.27
CA ARG A 212 -11.91 13.03 -15.12
C ARG A 212 -12.48 14.38 -15.56
N ILE A 213 -11.93 14.98 -16.62
CA ILE A 213 -12.34 16.30 -17.10
C ILE A 213 -13.79 16.26 -17.59
N ASP A 214 -14.17 15.21 -18.32
CA ASP A 214 -15.54 15.05 -18.81
C ASP A 214 -16.52 14.81 -17.66
N ALA A 215 -16.13 14.04 -16.64
CA ALA A 215 -16.94 13.84 -15.44
C ALA A 215 -17.20 15.17 -14.71
N VAL A 216 -16.18 16.01 -14.55
CA VAL A 216 -16.33 17.35 -13.95
C VAL A 216 -17.24 18.25 -14.78
N ARG A 217 -17.15 18.20 -16.12
CA ARG A 217 -18.07 18.93 -17.00
C ARG A 217 -19.51 18.45 -16.84
N TRP A 218 -19.71 17.15 -16.71
CA TRP A 218 -21.01 16.55 -16.44
C TRP A 218 -21.58 16.99 -15.08
N ILE A 219 -20.78 16.98 -14.01
CA ILE A 219 -21.18 17.47 -12.68
C ILE A 219 -21.64 18.94 -12.78
N ASN A 220 -20.84 19.80 -13.44
CA ASN A 220 -21.18 21.21 -13.67
C ASN A 220 -22.52 21.37 -14.41
N ARG A 221 -22.73 20.57 -15.46
CA ARG A 221 -23.93 20.65 -16.30
C ARG A 221 -25.19 20.22 -15.55
N ILE A 222 -25.13 19.16 -14.75
CA ILE A 222 -26.30 18.61 -14.07
C ILE A 222 -26.64 19.39 -12.79
N SER A 223 -25.62 19.85 -12.06
CA SER A 223 -25.81 20.36 -10.69
C SER A 223 -26.18 21.85 -10.61
N GLY A 224 -26.07 22.64 -11.69
CA GLY A 224 -26.40 24.08 -11.70
C GLY A 224 -25.37 24.97 -10.99
N PRO A 225 -25.65 26.22 -10.59
CA PRO A 225 -24.65 27.11 -9.96
C PRO A 225 -24.40 26.89 -8.46
N TRP A 226 -25.32 26.24 -7.74
CA TRP A 226 -25.34 26.21 -6.27
C TRP A 226 -24.38 25.19 -5.64
N TRP A 227 -24.12 24.04 -6.28
CA TRP A 227 -23.19 23.00 -5.79
C TRP A 227 -21.72 23.46 -5.72
N ARG A 228 -21.34 24.49 -6.51
CA ARG A 228 -20.00 25.11 -6.42
C ARG A 228 -19.71 25.68 -5.03
N ARG A 229 -20.74 25.95 -4.22
CA ARG A 229 -20.60 26.39 -2.82
C ARG A 229 -20.31 25.24 -1.85
N LEU A 230 -20.68 24.00 -2.20
CA LEU A 230 -20.45 22.82 -1.38
C LEU A 230 -19.09 22.16 -1.66
N PHE A 231 -18.52 22.39 -2.84
CA PHE A 231 -17.21 21.83 -3.24
C PHE A 231 -16.30 22.89 -3.88
N PRO A 232 -15.72 23.81 -3.10
CA PRO A 232 -14.95 24.96 -3.60
C PRO A 232 -13.70 24.57 -4.42
N ALA A 233 -13.11 23.41 -4.11
CA ALA A 233 -11.87 22.92 -4.74
C ALA A 233 -12.00 22.64 -6.25
N TRP A 234 -13.22 22.54 -6.77
CA TRP A 234 -13.50 22.17 -8.17
C TRP A 234 -13.92 23.38 -9.03
N GLY A 235 -14.01 24.57 -8.44
CA GLY A 235 -14.44 25.81 -9.10
C GLY A 235 -13.32 26.59 -9.80
N HIS A 236 -12.06 26.20 -9.63
CA HIS A 236 -10.92 26.86 -10.23
C HIS A 236 -10.10 25.87 -11.06
N GLY A 237 -10.55 25.62 -12.28
CA GLY A 237 -9.59 25.31 -13.34
C GLY A 237 -8.68 26.53 -13.45
N ARG A 238 -7.44 26.43 -12.96
CA ARG A 238 -6.39 27.31 -13.43
C ARG A 238 -6.11 26.90 -14.88
N PRO A 239 -6.24 27.80 -15.85
CA PRO A 239 -5.62 27.60 -17.14
C PRO A 239 -4.12 27.84 -16.94
N ASP A 240 -3.32 26.80 -17.13
CA ASP A 240 -1.95 26.93 -17.63
C ASP A 240 -1.87 26.08 -18.91
#